data_AF-A0A924H9M7-F1
#
_entry.id   AF-A0A924H9M7-F1
#
_cell.length_a   1.000
_cell.length_b   1.000
_cell.length_c   1.000
_cell.angle_alpha   90.00
_cell.angle_beta   90.00
_cell.angle_gamma   90.00
#
_symmetry.space_group_name_H-M   'P 1'
#
loop_
_entity.id
_entity.type
_entity.pdbx_description
1 polymer ?
#
loop_
_entity_poly.entity_id
_entity_poly.type
_entity_poly.pdbx_seq_one_letter_code
_entity_poly.pdbx_strand_id
1 'polypeptide(L)'
;MVQVANGSGFLHGFADAAGRVNVTQLTDLVVSRALGSDAAAAFASFDATKGASIRAGLVAAKAYVKAEITAITGGAPSGDPLTGVFKIGDADDKVLDNLGVKLAAAGKTLADLRLGAISGVSLAAALDRGSLIDPAAVIFTLTAAQIDAGPLKALTGAAKCDVKVVALNYNTVGVAGEKTNASGVMLVPAGACNASSGLVAYAKGTDVQKPRTLANPQDGETFLLAAFYAAQGYTVVATDYLGFAKSAYPYHPYLHADSEASSIIDSIRAARKAAASVGASLNGKVMLTGYSQGGHSSMAAHRAIERDNASEINVAAGAHLAGPYNLSGSFKAPDAIAGNQFFVTYLVTAWQKIYGNIYSDVNAVFKTQYAAGVENLLPSPTLTYTTLVTTGKLPGAMGETPNQAREALFQTAFTSDVRTNSTNALFLAGKRNDTLGWNPKAKTLLCGGAGDPTVPPALHQVVMKADFDSRSLTNVTSVDVDPFIQATYGISGKA
;
A
#
# COMPACT_ATOMS: atom_id res chain seq x y z
N MET A 1 26.54 22.01 -8.47
CA MET A 1 25.52 21.07 -8.97
C MET A 1 25.66 20.99 -10.47
N VAL A 2 25.66 19.78 -11.04
CA VAL A 2 25.74 19.58 -12.50
C VAL A 2 24.62 18.64 -12.91
N GLN A 3 23.87 19.01 -13.96
CA GLN A 3 22.81 18.20 -14.54
C GLN A 3 23.13 17.94 -16.00
N VAL A 4 22.98 16.69 -16.44
CA VAL A 4 23.15 16.30 -17.84
C VAL A 4 21.86 15.65 -18.31
N ALA A 5 21.34 16.12 -19.46
CA ALA A 5 20.23 15.50 -20.15
C ALA A 5 20.78 14.49 -21.16
N ASN A 6 20.26 13.26 -21.16
CA ASN A 6 20.33 12.37 -22.31
C ASN A 6 18.88 12.06 -22.73
N GLY A 7 18.64 11.60 -23.96
CA GLY A 7 17.28 11.35 -24.46
C GLY A 7 16.39 10.40 -23.62
N SER A 8 16.93 9.81 -22.55
CA SER A 8 16.24 8.96 -21.56
C SER A 8 16.01 9.61 -20.17
N GLY A 9 16.43 10.85 -19.95
CA GLY A 9 16.19 11.59 -18.70
C GLY A 9 17.36 12.49 -18.27
N PHE A 10 17.32 12.92 -17.01
CA PHE A 10 18.37 13.73 -16.39
C PHE A 10 19.21 12.91 -15.43
N LEU A 11 20.52 13.15 -15.38
CA LEU A 11 21.43 12.66 -14.35
C LEU A 11 21.99 13.84 -13.56
N HIS A 12 22.20 13.63 -12.25
CA HIS A 12 22.62 14.68 -11.32
C HIS A 12 23.97 14.36 -10.68
N GLY A 13 24.80 15.40 -10.54
CA GLY A 13 26.08 15.36 -9.84
C GLY A 13 26.24 16.55 -8.89
N PHE A 14 27.07 16.38 -7.86
CA PHE A 14 27.31 17.38 -6.83
C PHE A 14 28.81 17.51 -6.52
N ALA A 15 29.27 18.76 -6.42
CA ALA A 15 30.60 19.12 -5.91
C ALA A 15 30.43 19.99 -4.66
N ASP A 16 31.17 19.64 -3.61
CA ASP A 16 31.30 20.42 -2.38
C ASP A 16 32.49 21.40 -2.40
N ALA A 17 33.44 21.20 -3.31
CA ALA A 17 34.59 22.07 -3.54
C ALA A 17 34.89 22.22 -5.05
N ALA A 18 35.76 23.18 -5.39
CA ALA A 18 36.25 23.34 -6.76
C ALA A 18 37.03 22.08 -7.19
N GLY A 19 36.72 21.55 -8.37
CA GLY A 19 37.37 20.34 -8.87
C GLY A 19 36.52 19.57 -9.87
N ARG A 20 36.74 18.25 -9.93
CA ARG A 20 36.02 17.32 -10.81
C ARG A 20 34.63 17.01 -10.24
N VAL A 21 33.65 16.93 -11.14
CA VAL A 21 32.30 16.42 -10.86
C VAL A 21 31.98 15.34 -11.87
N ASN A 22 31.62 14.16 -11.37
CA ASN A 22 31.07 13.09 -12.19
C ASN A 22 29.54 13.25 -12.30
N VAL A 23 29.00 12.80 -13.43
CA VAL A 23 27.56 12.68 -13.65
C VAL A 23 27.29 11.30 -14.24
N THR A 24 26.91 10.37 -13.38
CA THR A 24 26.61 8.96 -13.71
C THR A 24 25.34 8.52 -12.99
N GLN A 25 24.89 7.30 -13.24
CA GLN A 25 23.77 6.71 -12.49
C GLN A 25 24.07 6.64 -10.99
N LEU A 26 25.32 6.40 -10.58
CA LEU A 26 25.71 6.34 -9.17
C LEU A 26 25.64 7.71 -8.50
N THR A 27 26.12 8.76 -9.18
CA THR A 27 26.11 10.12 -8.60
C THR A 27 24.68 10.60 -8.38
N ASP A 28 23.80 10.24 -9.31
CA ASP A 28 22.41 10.60 -9.26
C ASP A 28 21.67 9.92 -8.09
N LEU A 29 21.92 8.63 -7.85
CA LEU A 29 21.41 7.92 -6.68
C LEU A 29 21.94 8.50 -5.37
N VAL A 30 23.23 8.89 -5.33
CA VAL A 30 23.85 9.53 -4.16
C VAL A 30 23.17 10.87 -3.85
N VAL A 31 22.97 11.71 -4.87
CA VAL A 31 22.33 13.02 -4.71
C VAL A 31 20.88 12.86 -4.25
N SER A 32 20.13 11.95 -4.88
CA SER A 32 18.73 11.68 -4.52
C SER A 32 18.59 11.14 -3.10
N ARG A 33 19.49 10.23 -2.68
CA ARG A 33 19.53 9.71 -1.29
C ARG A 33 19.91 10.80 -0.29
N ALA A 34 20.91 11.63 -0.61
CA ALA A 34 21.36 12.70 0.28
C ALA A 34 20.26 13.76 0.49
N LEU A 35 19.45 14.01 -0.55
CA LEU A 35 18.29 14.90 -0.48
C LEU A 35 17.09 14.28 0.23
N GLY A 36 16.92 12.96 0.15
CA GLY A 36 15.68 12.30 0.54
C GLY A 36 14.48 12.72 -0.32
N SER A 37 14.73 13.21 -1.55
CA SER A 37 13.70 13.63 -2.51
C SER A 37 14.27 13.60 -3.94
N ASP A 38 13.40 13.76 -4.94
CA ASP A 38 13.81 13.77 -6.35
C ASP A 38 14.80 14.92 -6.62
N ALA A 39 16.00 14.56 -7.09
CA ALA A 39 17.04 15.50 -7.43
C ALA A 39 16.62 16.49 -8.52
N ALA A 40 15.75 16.10 -9.46
CA ALA A 40 15.29 16.98 -10.53
C ALA A 40 14.54 18.21 -9.98
N ALA A 41 13.71 18.03 -8.94
CA ALA A 41 12.99 19.12 -8.31
C ALA A 41 13.94 20.09 -7.57
N ALA A 42 14.98 19.56 -6.92
CA ALA A 42 15.99 20.36 -6.24
C ALA A 42 16.87 21.16 -7.22
N PHE A 43 17.17 20.59 -8.38
CA PHE A 43 18.02 21.21 -9.40
C PHE A 43 17.27 22.24 -10.25
N ALA A 44 15.95 22.10 -10.42
CA ALA A 44 15.11 23.07 -11.12
C ALA A 44 14.99 24.42 -10.39
N SER A 45 15.26 24.47 -9.08
CA SER A 45 15.08 25.67 -8.23
C SER A 45 16.17 25.79 -7.17
N PHE A 46 17.45 25.82 -7.57
CA PHE A 46 18.56 25.80 -6.63
C PHE A 46 18.55 26.96 -5.62
N ASP A 47 18.82 26.63 -4.36
CA ASP A 47 19.22 27.58 -3.33
C ASP A 47 20.34 26.99 -2.45
N ALA A 48 21.01 27.85 -1.68
CA ALA A 48 22.12 27.45 -0.81
C ALA A 48 21.71 26.44 0.28
N THR A 49 20.45 26.45 0.70
CA THR A 49 19.88 25.53 1.69
C THR A 49 19.85 24.11 1.14
N LYS A 50 19.38 23.91 -0.10
CA LYS A 50 19.40 22.60 -0.78
C LYS A 50 20.82 22.08 -0.96
N GLY A 51 21.77 22.97 -1.28
CA GLY A 51 23.19 22.61 -1.33
C GLY A 51 23.77 22.19 0.04
N ALA A 52 23.31 22.81 1.14
CA ALA A 52 23.67 22.40 2.49
C ALA A 52 23.05 21.04 2.87
N SER A 53 21.78 20.80 2.52
CA SER A 53 21.10 19.52 2.74
C SER A 53 21.81 18.37 2.03
N ILE A 54 22.15 18.54 0.75
CA ILE A 54 22.93 17.54 0.01
C ILE A 54 24.23 17.24 0.75
N ARG A 55 25.03 18.27 1.08
CA ARG A 55 26.32 18.11 1.78
C ARG A 55 26.18 17.35 3.10
N ALA A 56 25.16 17.67 3.90
CA ALA A 56 24.92 17.00 5.16
C ALA A 56 24.61 15.49 4.98
N GLY A 57 23.92 15.12 3.90
CA GLY A 57 23.56 13.73 3.60
C GLY A 57 24.63 12.91 2.85
N LEU A 58 25.66 13.54 2.28
CA LEU A 58 26.57 12.88 1.33
C LEU A 58 27.29 11.65 1.89
N VAL A 59 27.77 11.71 3.13
CA VAL A 59 28.54 10.60 3.72
C VAL A 59 27.68 9.35 3.82
N ALA A 60 26.48 9.48 4.40
CA ALA A 60 25.52 8.39 4.54
C ALA A 60 25.03 7.90 3.16
N ALA A 61 24.77 8.82 2.23
CA ALA A 61 24.30 8.50 0.89
C ALA A 61 25.34 7.71 0.07
N LYS A 62 26.62 8.12 0.10
CA LYS A 62 27.71 7.40 -0.58
C LYS A 62 27.88 5.99 -0.01
N ALA A 63 27.86 5.84 1.31
CA ALA A 63 27.96 4.54 1.96
C ALA A 63 26.79 3.61 1.56
N TYR A 64 25.57 4.16 1.59
CA TYR A 64 24.37 3.46 1.16
C TYR A 64 24.44 3.01 -0.32
N VAL A 65 24.71 3.94 -1.25
CA VAL A 65 24.76 3.61 -2.68
C VAL A 65 25.87 2.60 -2.97
N LYS A 66 27.04 2.73 -2.34
CA LYS A 66 28.13 1.76 -2.50
C LYS A 66 27.68 0.35 -2.07
N ALA A 67 27.06 0.23 -0.89
CA ALA A 67 26.59 -1.06 -0.38
C ALA A 67 25.52 -1.69 -1.30
N GLU A 68 24.51 -0.90 -1.67
CA GLU A 68 23.38 -1.40 -2.47
C GLU A 68 23.78 -1.76 -3.92
N ILE A 69 24.65 -0.96 -4.54
CA ILE A 69 25.14 -1.24 -5.90
C ILE A 69 26.06 -2.46 -5.90
N THR A 70 26.85 -2.65 -4.84
CA THR A 70 27.62 -3.88 -4.65
C THR A 70 26.70 -5.10 -4.56
N ALA A 71 25.60 -5.00 -3.80
CA ALA A 71 24.63 -6.07 -3.66
C ALA A 71 23.93 -6.42 -4.99
N ILE A 72 23.62 -5.42 -5.82
CA ILE A 72 22.97 -5.62 -7.13
C ILE A 72 23.92 -6.22 -8.16
N THR A 73 25.12 -5.64 -8.27
CA THR A 73 26.01 -5.88 -9.41
C THR A 73 27.08 -6.93 -9.12
N GLY A 74 27.31 -7.26 -7.84
CA GLY A 74 28.43 -8.09 -7.40
C GLY A 74 29.79 -7.38 -7.42
N GLY A 75 29.84 -6.12 -7.86
CA GLY A 75 31.05 -5.29 -7.92
C GLY A 75 30.89 -4.00 -7.12
N ALA A 76 31.93 -3.61 -6.37
CA ALA A 76 31.91 -2.40 -5.57
C ALA A 76 32.54 -1.22 -6.34
N PRO A 77 31.90 -0.03 -6.36
CA PRO A 77 32.55 1.19 -6.80
C PRO A 77 33.89 1.40 -6.05
N SER A 78 34.96 1.55 -6.82
CA SER A 78 36.34 1.54 -6.35
C SER A 78 36.78 2.88 -5.74
N GLY A 79 36.19 4.00 -6.16
CA GLY A 79 36.46 5.35 -5.66
C GLY A 79 35.24 6.10 -5.13
N ASP A 80 35.41 7.41 -4.89
CA ASP A 80 34.27 8.30 -4.61
C ASP A 80 33.45 8.49 -5.91
N PRO A 81 32.19 8.06 -5.95
CA PRO A 81 31.39 8.15 -7.18
C PRO A 81 31.24 9.60 -7.67
N LEU A 82 31.29 10.59 -6.78
CA LEU A 82 31.09 12.00 -7.14
C LEU A 82 32.32 12.67 -7.78
N THR A 83 33.53 12.26 -7.40
CA THR A 83 34.77 12.99 -7.73
C THR A 83 35.90 12.11 -8.27
N GLY A 84 35.76 10.79 -8.21
CA GLY A 84 36.75 9.82 -8.67
C GLY A 84 37.03 9.92 -10.17
N VAL A 85 38.17 9.37 -10.60
CA VAL A 85 38.50 9.28 -12.03
C VAL A 85 37.69 8.15 -12.64
N PHE A 86 36.79 8.48 -13.55
CA PHE A 86 35.97 7.53 -14.29
C PHE A 86 36.46 7.40 -15.74
N LYS A 87 36.63 6.17 -16.22
CA LYS A 87 37.04 5.85 -17.60
C LYS A 87 36.20 4.69 -18.14
N ILE A 88 35.74 4.81 -19.38
CA ILE A 88 35.06 3.71 -20.08
C ILE A 88 35.98 2.47 -20.11
N GLY A 89 35.44 1.32 -19.73
CA GLY A 89 36.11 0.03 -19.62
C GLY A 89 36.81 -0.24 -18.28
N ASP A 90 36.85 0.73 -17.36
CA ASP A 90 37.41 0.53 -16.02
C ASP A 90 36.48 -0.27 -15.08
N ALA A 91 36.90 -0.45 -13.83
CA ALA A 91 36.13 -1.25 -12.86
C ALA A 91 34.79 -0.59 -12.49
N ASP A 92 34.72 0.74 -12.44
CA ASP A 92 33.51 1.48 -12.08
C ASP A 92 32.53 1.52 -13.26
N ASP A 93 33.04 1.58 -14.50
CA ASP A 93 32.24 1.43 -15.72
C ASP A 93 31.59 0.04 -15.81
N LYS A 94 32.34 -1.02 -15.49
CA LYS A 94 31.78 -2.39 -15.42
C LYS A 94 30.68 -2.54 -14.37
N VAL A 95 30.78 -1.81 -13.25
CA VAL A 95 29.70 -1.77 -12.25
C VAL A 95 28.44 -1.12 -12.84
N LEU A 96 28.59 -0.04 -13.61
CA LEU A 96 27.47 0.62 -14.31
C LEU A 96 26.87 -0.24 -15.42
N ASP A 97 27.69 -0.95 -16.19
CA ASP A 97 27.22 -1.90 -17.21
C ASP A 97 26.41 -3.04 -16.57
N ASN A 98 26.94 -3.63 -15.50
CA ASN A 98 26.25 -4.68 -14.75
C ASN A 98 24.94 -4.16 -14.14
N LEU A 99 24.92 -2.91 -13.65
CA LEU A 99 23.70 -2.27 -13.17
C LEU A 99 22.66 -2.15 -14.30
N GLY A 100 23.08 -1.72 -15.49
CA GLY A 100 22.25 -1.67 -16.68
C GLY A 100 21.66 -3.03 -17.06
N VAL A 101 22.47 -4.09 -17.02
CA VAL A 101 22.02 -5.48 -17.28
C VAL A 101 20.99 -5.93 -16.24
N LYS A 102 21.23 -5.66 -14.95
CA LYS A 102 20.30 -6.03 -13.85
C LYS A 102 18.97 -5.30 -13.96
N LEU A 103 19.01 -4.01 -14.31
CA LEU A 103 17.83 -3.20 -14.57
C LEU A 103 17.01 -3.75 -15.73
N ALA A 104 17.66 -4.02 -16.87
CA ALA A 104 17.01 -4.58 -18.05
C ALA A 104 16.39 -5.95 -17.75
N ALA A 105 17.10 -6.83 -17.06
CA ALA A 105 16.60 -8.15 -16.66
C ALA A 105 15.39 -8.08 -15.72
N ALA A 106 15.35 -7.07 -14.84
CA ALA A 106 14.22 -6.83 -13.95
C ALA A 106 13.05 -6.10 -14.64
N GLY A 107 13.22 -5.62 -15.88
CA GLY A 107 12.26 -4.74 -16.55
C GLY A 107 12.11 -3.38 -15.84
N LYS A 108 13.20 -2.90 -15.23
CA LYS A 108 13.27 -1.72 -14.38
C LYS A 108 14.16 -0.64 -14.99
N THR A 109 13.98 0.59 -14.52
CA THR A 109 14.73 1.77 -14.96
C THR A 109 15.53 2.36 -13.80
N LEU A 110 16.43 3.30 -14.10
CA LEU A 110 17.13 4.05 -13.05
C LEU A 110 16.14 4.83 -12.16
N ALA A 111 14.98 5.23 -12.68
CA ALA A 111 13.95 5.90 -11.90
C ALA A 111 13.42 5.01 -10.77
N ASP A 112 13.28 3.70 -10.99
CA ASP A 112 12.89 2.75 -9.94
C ASP A 112 13.93 2.72 -8.81
N LEU A 113 15.23 2.75 -9.14
CA LEU A 113 16.29 2.79 -8.14
C LEU A 113 16.37 4.15 -7.43
N ARG A 114 16.07 5.26 -8.12
CA ARG A 114 15.98 6.58 -7.48
C ARG A 114 14.91 6.60 -6.40
N LEU A 115 13.72 6.08 -6.70
CA LEU A 115 12.63 5.97 -5.73
C LEU A 115 13.07 5.14 -4.52
N GLY A 116 13.80 4.06 -4.77
CA GLY A 116 14.39 3.26 -3.70
C GLY A 116 15.42 4.04 -2.86
N ALA A 117 16.31 4.77 -3.52
CA ALA A 117 17.35 5.58 -2.88
C ALA A 117 16.77 6.74 -2.07
N ILE A 118 15.79 7.46 -2.60
CA ILE A 118 15.07 8.54 -1.90
C ILE A 118 14.50 8.03 -0.59
N SER A 119 13.80 6.89 -0.65
CA SER A 119 13.16 6.26 0.50
C SER A 119 14.15 5.50 1.40
N GLY A 120 15.40 5.28 0.96
CA GLY A 120 16.42 4.55 1.71
C GLY A 120 16.18 3.04 1.81
N VAL A 121 15.33 2.48 0.95
CA VAL A 121 15.01 1.04 0.93
C VAL A 121 16.13 0.24 0.29
N SER A 122 16.14 -1.09 0.36
CA SER A 122 17.14 -1.83 -0.42
C SER A 122 16.88 -1.68 -1.93
N LEU A 123 17.89 -1.27 -2.70
CA LEU A 123 17.81 -1.17 -4.16
C LEU A 123 17.69 -2.55 -4.81
N ALA A 124 18.35 -3.56 -4.25
CA ALA A 124 18.18 -4.94 -4.70
C ALA A 124 16.74 -5.42 -4.47
N ALA A 125 16.15 -5.08 -3.32
CA ALA A 125 14.73 -5.35 -3.09
C ALA A 125 13.84 -4.60 -4.10
N ALA A 126 14.15 -3.32 -4.39
CA ALA A 126 13.42 -2.53 -5.38
C ALA A 126 13.44 -3.12 -6.79
N LEU A 127 14.53 -3.80 -7.19
CA LEU A 127 14.59 -4.55 -8.46
C LEU A 127 13.69 -5.80 -8.45
N ASP A 128 13.61 -6.49 -7.31
CA ASP A 128 12.88 -7.75 -7.19
C ASP A 128 11.37 -7.58 -6.92
N ARG A 129 10.93 -6.37 -6.55
CA ARG A 129 9.54 -6.08 -6.18
C ARG A 129 8.54 -6.56 -7.24
N GLY A 130 7.56 -7.33 -6.80
CA GLY A 130 6.53 -7.95 -7.63
C GLY A 130 6.98 -9.20 -8.40
N SER A 131 8.22 -9.66 -8.28
CA SER A 131 8.63 -10.97 -8.80
C SER A 131 7.95 -12.10 -8.05
N LEU A 132 7.48 -13.11 -8.79
CA LEU A 132 6.93 -14.34 -8.21
C LEU A 132 8.03 -15.13 -7.50
N ILE A 133 7.73 -15.60 -6.30
CA ILE A 133 8.59 -16.50 -5.51
C ILE A 133 8.26 -17.95 -5.87
N ASP A 134 6.96 -18.27 -5.86
CA ASP A 134 6.43 -19.56 -6.30
C ASP A 134 5.87 -19.43 -7.73
N PRO A 135 5.91 -20.48 -8.58
CA PRO A 135 5.18 -20.48 -9.83
C PRO A 135 3.69 -20.18 -9.61
N ALA A 136 3.09 -19.37 -10.48
CA ALA A 136 1.66 -19.08 -10.41
C ALA A 136 0.86 -20.36 -10.67
N ALA A 137 0.12 -20.81 -9.66
CA ALA A 137 -0.62 -22.08 -9.70
C ALA A 137 -2.13 -21.84 -9.71
N VAL A 138 -2.83 -22.41 -10.69
CA VAL A 138 -4.30 -22.51 -10.67
C VAL A 138 -4.67 -23.55 -9.61
N ILE A 139 -5.25 -23.11 -8.51
CA ILE A 139 -5.64 -23.98 -7.39
C ILE A 139 -7.09 -24.45 -7.50
N PHE A 140 -7.92 -23.72 -8.25
CA PHE A 140 -9.32 -24.04 -8.46
C PHE A 140 -9.88 -23.35 -9.71
N THR A 141 -10.99 -23.82 -10.25
CA THR A 141 -11.78 -23.10 -11.26
C THR A 141 -13.24 -23.10 -10.83
N LEU A 142 -13.79 -21.92 -10.54
CA LEU A 142 -15.20 -21.70 -10.30
C LEU A 142 -15.92 -21.66 -11.64
N THR A 143 -16.91 -22.53 -11.86
CA THR A 143 -17.70 -22.46 -13.08
C THR A 143 -18.73 -21.34 -13.00
N ALA A 144 -19.14 -20.80 -14.15
CA ALA A 144 -20.21 -19.80 -14.21
C ALA A 144 -21.48 -20.29 -13.48
N ALA A 145 -21.81 -21.59 -13.59
CA ALA A 145 -22.94 -22.19 -12.89
C ALA A 145 -22.77 -22.20 -11.36
N GLN A 146 -21.57 -22.47 -10.84
CA GLN A 146 -21.28 -22.40 -9.41
C GLN A 146 -21.40 -20.96 -8.88
N ILE A 147 -20.96 -19.98 -9.66
CA ILE A 147 -21.07 -18.56 -9.32
C ILE A 147 -22.55 -18.13 -9.31
N ASP A 148 -23.30 -18.54 -10.32
CA ASP A 148 -24.73 -18.26 -10.46
C ASP A 148 -25.62 -18.91 -9.39
N ALA A 149 -25.16 -20.04 -8.83
CA ALA A 149 -25.82 -20.70 -7.69
C ALA A 149 -25.56 -19.99 -6.36
N GLY A 150 -24.62 -19.04 -6.32
CA GLY A 150 -24.31 -18.25 -5.13
C GLY A 150 -25.31 -17.11 -4.88
N PRO A 151 -25.20 -16.44 -3.72
CA PRO A 151 -26.20 -15.47 -3.27
C PRO A 151 -26.12 -14.12 -4.01
N LEU A 152 -25.11 -13.90 -4.86
CA LEU A 152 -24.81 -12.59 -5.44
C LEU A 152 -25.41 -12.35 -6.83
N LYS A 153 -25.99 -13.38 -7.46
CA LYS A 153 -26.52 -13.29 -8.84
C LYS A 153 -27.54 -12.16 -9.02
N ALA A 154 -28.37 -11.89 -8.02
CA ALA A 154 -29.35 -10.82 -8.06
C ALA A 154 -28.71 -9.42 -8.21
N LEU A 155 -27.47 -9.26 -7.74
CA LEU A 155 -26.71 -8.01 -7.81
C LEU A 155 -25.80 -7.95 -9.04
N THR A 156 -25.17 -9.07 -9.40
CA THR A 156 -24.16 -9.13 -10.46
C THR A 156 -24.74 -9.43 -11.84
N GLY A 157 -25.97 -9.94 -11.90
CA GLY A 157 -26.48 -10.67 -13.07
C GLY A 157 -25.81 -12.03 -13.24
N ALA A 158 -26.16 -12.73 -14.32
CA ALA A 158 -25.59 -14.04 -14.64
C ALA A 158 -24.08 -13.94 -14.95
N ALA A 159 -23.31 -14.91 -14.46
CA ALA A 159 -21.90 -15.07 -14.75
C ALA A 159 -21.69 -15.35 -16.26
N LYS A 160 -20.76 -14.61 -16.87
CA LYS A 160 -20.38 -14.76 -18.29
C LYS A 160 -19.17 -15.67 -18.48
N CYS A 161 -18.34 -15.78 -17.45
CA CYS A 161 -17.07 -16.47 -17.46
C CYS A 161 -17.00 -17.49 -16.33
N ASP A 162 -16.29 -18.60 -16.57
CA ASP A 162 -15.66 -19.34 -15.47
C ASP A 162 -14.54 -18.47 -14.87
N VAL A 163 -14.07 -18.81 -13.67
CA VAL A 163 -13.02 -18.06 -12.99
C VAL A 163 -11.96 -19.02 -12.45
N LYS A 164 -10.75 -18.95 -13.00
CA LYS A 164 -9.58 -19.62 -12.40
C LYS A 164 -9.14 -18.83 -11.17
N VAL A 165 -8.94 -19.54 -10.07
CA VAL A 165 -8.36 -19.02 -8.83
C VAL A 165 -6.89 -19.38 -8.82
N VAL A 166 -6.03 -18.36 -8.85
CA VAL A 166 -4.58 -18.52 -8.95
C VAL A 166 -3.93 -18.00 -7.67
N ALA A 167 -3.17 -18.85 -6.99
CA ALA A 167 -2.41 -18.43 -5.82
C ALA A 167 -1.13 -17.68 -6.25
N LEU A 168 -0.85 -16.55 -5.60
CA LEU A 168 0.36 -15.76 -5.79
C LEU A 168 1.17 -15.70 -4.49
N ASN A 169 2.49 -15.80 -4.62
CA ASN A 169 3.46 -15.49 -3.58
C ASN A 169 4.57 -14.69 -4.25
N TYR A 170 4.83 -13.47 -3.78
CA TYR A 170 5.66 -12.52 -4.50
C TYR A 170 6.50 -11.65 -3.57
N ASN A 171 7.66 -11.22 -4.09
CA ASN A 171 8.56 -10.31 -3.39
C ASN A 171 7.93 -8.92 -3.27
N THR A 172 8.07 -8.32 -2.10
CA THR A 172 7.70 -6.93 -1.80
C THR A 172 8.68 -6.37 -0.76
N VAL A 173 8.34 -5.23 -0.15
CA VAL A 173 9.15 -4.57 0.87
C VAL A 173 8.34 -4.33 2.15
N GLY A 174 9.03 -4.40 3.29
CA GLY A 174 8.51 -4.02 4.59
C GLY A 174 8.42 -2.50 4.78
N VAL A 175 8.05 -2.06 5.98
CA VAL A 175 7.80 -0.64 6.29
C VAL A 175 9.07 0.21 6.26
N ALA A 176 10.24 -0.41 6.45
CA ALA A 176 11.54 0.25 6.33
C ALA A 176 12.20 -0.02 4.96
N GLY A 177 11.48 -0.63 4.02
CA GLY A 177 12.02 -0.95 2.69
C GLY A 177 12.85 -2.22 2.60
N GLU A 178 12.91 -2.98 3.68
CA GLU A 178 13.59 -4.27 3.77
C GLU A 178 12.89 -5.32 2.90
N LYS A 179 13.67 -6.24 2.31
CA LYS A 179 13.13 -7.32 1.47
C LYS A 179 12.21 -8.24 2.28
N THR A 180 11.03 -8.51 1.76
CA THR A 180 10.08 -9.49 2.33
C THR A 180 9.16 -10.02 1.22
N ASN A 181 8.08 -10.70 1.60
CA ASN A 181 7.08 -11.20 0.67
C ASN A 181 5.65 -10.93 1.16
N ALA A 182 4.73 -10.98 0.20
CA ALA A 182 3.30 -11.06 0.45
C ALA A 182 2.72 -12.18 -0.43
N SER A 183 1.52 -12.65 -0.07
CA SER A 183 0.72 -13.52 -0.91
C SER A 183 -0.56 -12.82 -1.36
N GLY A 184 -1.30 -13.50 -2.22
CA GLY A 184 -2.61 -13.05 -2.66
C GLY A 184 -3.20 -13.99 -3.68
N VAL A 185 -4.28 -13.53 -4.32
CA VAL A 185 -4.99 -14.27 -5.36
C VAL A 185 -5.04 -13.46 -6.64
N MET A 186 -4.95 -14.16 -7.77
CA MET A 186 -5.34 -13.65 -9.08
C MET A 186 -6.55 -14.45 -9.57
N LEU A 187 -7.61 -13.74 -9.94
CA LEU A 187 -8.84 -14.32 -10.49
C LEU A 187 -8.88 -14.05 -11.98
N VAL A 188 -8.87 -15.11 -12.78
CA VAL A 188 -8.73 -15.02 -14.23
C VAL A 188 -10.02 -15.49 -14.89
N PRO A 189 -10.70 -14.63 -15.68
CA PRO A 189 -11.82 -15.05 -16.52
C PRO A 189 -11.40 -16.21 -17.43
N ALA A 190 -12.25 -17.21 -17.55
CA ALA A 190 -12.00 -18.45 -18.28
C ALA A 190 -13.29 -18.94 -18.99
N GLY A 191 -13.22 -20.17 -19.55
CA GLY A 191 -14.30 -20.74 -20.35
C GLY A 191 -14.42 -19.99 -21.67
N ALA A 192 -15.62 -19.47 -21.97
CA ALA A 192 -15.87 -18.67 -23.18
C ALA A 192 -15.18 -17.30 -23.17
N CYS A 193 -14.68 -16.85 -22.01
CA CYS A 193 -13.99 -15.57 -21.88
C CYS A 193 -12.49 -15.74 -22.12
N ASN A 194 -12.04 -15.38 -23.33
CA ASN A 194 -10.62 -15.42 -23.75
C ASN A 194 -10.08 -14.07 -24.26
N ALA A 195 -10.92 -13.04 -24.25
CA ALA A 195 -10.54 -11.68 -24.66
C ALA A 195 -9.59 -11.02 -23.65
N SER A 196 -8.81 -10.05 -24.13
CA SER A 196 -7.93 -9.26 -23.28
C SER A 196 -8.72 -8.41 -22.28
N SER A 197 -8.42 -8.54 -20.99
CA SER A 197 -9.18 -7.94 -19.89
C SER A 197 -8.43 -6.78 -19.22
N GLY A 198 -9.19 -5.87 -18.59
CA GLY A 198 -8.61 -4.92 -17.63
C GLY A 198 -8.27 -5.63 -16.32
N LEU A 199 -7.25 -5.14 -15.62
CA LEU A 199 -6.86 -5.67 -14.31
C LEU A 199 -7.46 -4.82 -13.19
N VAL A 200 -8.32 -5.41 -12.37
CA VAL A 200 -8.80 -4.82 -11.11
C VAL A 200 -7.83 -5.22 -10.00
N ALA A 201 -7.12 -4.26 -9.44
CA ALA A 201 -6.33 -4.44 -8.24
C ALA A 201 -7.19 -4.11 -7.02
N TYR A 202 -7.51 -5.15 -6.25
CA TYR A 202 -8.38 -5.08 -5.09
C TYR A 202 -7.59 -5.12 -3.78
N ALA A 203 -8.00 -4.28 -2.85
CA ALA A 203 -7.43 -4.15 -1.51
C ALA A 203 -8.47 -4.60 -0.47
N LYS A 204 -8.14 -5.61 0.35
CA LYS A 204 -9.10 -6.21 1.30
C LYS A 204 -9.36 -5.36 2.52
N GLY A 205 -10.51 -5.59 3.16
CA GLY A 205 -10.86 -4.97 4.43
C GLY A 205 -10.06 -5.51 5.61
N THR A 206 -10.41 -5.04 6.81
CA THR A 206 -9.72 -5.43 8.04
C THR A 206 -9.96 -6.88 8.41
N ASP A 207 -8.86 -7.53 8.76
CA ASP A 207 -8.83 -8.92 9.17
C ASP A 207 -8.01 -9.08 10.43
N VAL A 208 -8.53 -9.87 11.37
CA VAL A 208 -7.84 -10.16 12.62
C VAL A 208 -7.18 -11.54 12.60
N GLN A 209 -7.37 -12.34 11.56
CA GLN A 209 -6.84 -13.70 11.47
C GLN A 209 -5.62 -13.76 10.56
N LYS A 210 -4.44 -13.90 11.18
CA LYS A 210 -3.17 -14.03 10.48
C LYS A 210 -3.17 -15.13 9.40
N PRO A 211 -3.78 -16.32 9.58
CA PRO A 211 -3.74 -17.38 8.57
C PRO A 211 -4.68 -17.18 7.37
N ARG A 212 -5.63 -16.23 7.39
CA ARG A 212 -6.61 -16.09 6.31
C ARG A 212 -5.92 -15.65 5.02
N THR A 213 -6.30 -16.27 3.91
CA THR A 213 -5.82 -15.95 2.55
C THR A 213 -6.98 -15.80 1.59
N LEU A 214 -6.86 -14.88 0.65
CA LEU A 214 -7.77 -14.73 -0.49
C LEU A 214 -7.52 -15.79 -1.57
N ALA A 215 -6.39 -16.51 -1.53
CA ALA A 215 -6.15 -17.66 -2.40
C ALA A 215 -6.93 -18.91 -1.93
N ASN A 216 -8.22 -18.72 -1.66
CA ASN A 216 -9.14 -19.74 -1.19
C ASN A 216 -10.51 -19.52 -1.87
N PRO A 217 -10.98 -20.43 -2.74
CA PRO A 217 -12.27 -20.28 -3.42
C PRO A 217 -13.48 -20.35 -2.48
N GLN A 218 -13.32 -20.86 -1.25
CA GLN A 218 -14.38 -20.86 -0.23
C GLN A 218 -14.40 -19.58 0.61
N ASP A 219 -13.41 -18.68 0.46
CA ASP A 219 -13.43 -17.39 1.13
C ASP A 219 -14.53 -16.50 0.51
N GLY A 220 -15.38 -15.92 1.36
CA GLY A 220 -16.51 -15.12 0.90
C GLY A 220 -16.12 -13.87 0.13
N GLU A 221 -14.97 -13.26 0.46
CA GLU A 221 -14.45 -12.09 -0.25
C GLU A 221 -13.88 -12.49 -1.61
N THR A 222 -13.19 -13.63 -1.69
CA THR A 222 -12.75 -14.20 -2.97
C THR A 222 -13.93 -14.53 -3.89
N PHE A 223 -14.99 -15.13 -3.34
CA PHE A 223 -16.22 -15.39 -4.10
C PHE A 223 -16.89 -14.10 -4.57
N LEU A 224 -16.94 -13.07 -3.71
CA LEU A 224 -17.46 -11.75 -4.07
C LEU A 224 -16.70 -11.15 -5.25
N LEU A 225 -15.36 -11.15 -5.21
CA LEU A 225 -14.52 -10.64 -6.29
C LEU A 225 -14.69 -11.46 -7.58
N ALA A 226 -14.84 -12.78 -7.46
CA ALA A 226 -15.13 -13.64 -8.59
C ALA A 226 -16.47 -13.27 -9.24
N ALA A 227 -17.53 -13.09 -8.46
CA ALA A 227 -18.87 -12.79 -8.98
C ALA A 227 -18.98 -11.38 -9.60
N PHE A 228 -18.48 -10.35 -8.93
CA PHE A 228 -18.63 -8.95 -9.37
C PHE A 228 -17.70 -8.57 -10.52
N TYR A 229 -16.51 -9.17 -10.60
CA TYR A 229 -15.48 -8.74 -11.55
C TYR A 229 -15.06 -9.86 -12.50
N ALA A 230 -14.57 -10.99 -11.97
CA ALA A 230 -13.93 -12.01 -12.81
C ALA A 230 -14.91 -12.75 -13.71
N ALA A 231 -16.06 -13.14 -13.18
CA ALA A 231 -17.17 -13.72 -13.92
C ALA A 231 -17.77 -12.75 -14.95
N GLN A 232 -17.49 -11.45 -14.81
CA GLN A 232 -17.94 -10.39 -15.72
C GLN A 232 -16.87 -9.99 -16.76
N GLY A 233 -15.70 -10.64 -16.75
CA GLY A 233 -14.65 -10.47 -17.77
C GLY A 233 -13.46 -9.61 -17.36
N TYR A 234 -13.34 -9.21 -16.09
CA TYR A 234 -12.14 -8.52 -15.59
C TYR A 234 -11.17 -9.49 -14.95
N THR A 235 -9.87 -9.34 -15.17
CA THR A 235 -8.91 -10.04 -14.29
C THR A 235 -8.82 -9.30 -12.97
N VAL A 236 -8.79 -10.01 -11.85
CA VAL A 236 -8.62 -9.41 -10.52
C VAL A 236 -7.29 -9.86 -9.94
N VAL A 237 -6.59 -8.97 -9.25
CA VAL A 237 -5.55 -9.33 -8.30
C VAL A 237 -5.88 -8.73 -6.95
N ALA A 238 -5.77 -9.53 -5.89
CA ALA A 238 -5.98 -9.08 -4.52
C ALA A 238 -4.85 -9.58 -3.62
N THR A 239 -4.25 -8.66 -2.86
CA THR A 239 -3.17 -8.97 -1.91
C THR A 239 -3.75 -9.40 -0.55
N ASP A 240 -3.08 -10.35 0.10
CA ASP A 240 -3.33 -10.68 1.51
C ASP A 240 -2.76 -9.62 2.46
N TYR A 241 -1.92 -8.70 1.96
CA TYR A 241 -1.03 -7.78 2.68
C TYR A 241 0.16 -8.44 3.38
N LEU A 242 1.11 -7.59 3.78
CA LEU A 242 2.16 -7.94 4.74
C LEU A 242 1.53 -8.47 6.04
N GLY A 243 2.13 -9.53 6.59
CA GLY A 243 1.76 -10.07 7.89
C GLY A 243 0.64 -11.10 7.89
N PHE A 244 0.06 -11.43 6.74
CA PHE A 244 -0.96 -12.45 6.57
C PHE A 244 -0.50 -13.65 5.72
N ALA A 245 -1.17 -14.78 5.92
CA ALA A 245 -1.01 -16.00 5.12
C ALA A 245 0.46 -16.42 4.96
N LYS A 246 1.00 -16.36 3.73
CA LYS A 246 2.40 -16.75 3.45
C LYS A 246 3.42 -15.63 3.66
N SER A 247 2.98 -14.42 4.03
CA SER A 247 3.92 -13.31 4.30
C SER A 247 4.81 -13.65 5.50
N ALA A 248 6.12 -13.53 5.30
CA ALA A 248 7.11 -13.66 6.37
C ALA A 248 7.19 -12.40 7.26
N TYR A 249 6.44 -11.34 6.94
CA TYR A 249 6.46 -10.12 7.72
C TYR A 249 5.87 -10.37 9.14
N PRO A 250 6.53 -9.92 10.21
CA PRO A 250 6.19 -10.37 11.56
C PRO A 250 4.81 -9.89 12.05
N TYR A 251 4.34 -8.74 11.55
CA TYR A 251 3.06 -8.13 11.86
C TYR A 251 2.40 -7.58 10.59
N HIS A 252 1.16 -7.13 10.67
CA HIS A 252 0.53 -6.38 9.58
C HIS A 252 0.58 -4.88 9.89
N PRO A 253 1.17 -4.05 9.03
CA PRO A 253 1.23 -2.59 9.22
C PRO A 253 -0.14 -1.96 8.89
N TYR A 254 -1.09 -2.13 9.80
CA TYR A 254 -2.48 -1.73 9.62
C TYR A 254 -2.64 -0.22 9.39
N LEU A 255 -3.34 0.17 8.32
CA LEU A 255 -3.58 1.57 7.92
C LEU A 255 -2.28 2.38 7.75
N HIS A 256 -1.22 1.70 7.32
CA HIS A 256 0.04 2.34 6.95
C HIS A 256 0.11 2.54 5.44
N ALA A 257 -0.12 3.77 5.00
CA ALA A 257 -0.38 4.11 3.60
C ALA A 257 0.72 3.62 2.65
N ASP A 258 2.00 3.75 3.03
CA ASP A 258 3.12 3.39 2.17
C ASP A 258 3.25 1.87 1.96
N SER A 259 3.07 1.07 3.02
CA SER A 259 3.16 -0.40 2.89
C SER A 259 1.91 -1.04 2.32
N GLU A 260 0.74 -0.42 2.52
CA GLU A 260 -0.48 -0.82 1.83
C GLU A 260 -0.38 -0.55 0.33
N ALA A 261 0.09 0.65 -0.04
CA ALA A 261 0.37 1.00 -1.44
C ALA A 261 1.40 0.07 -2.07
N SER A 262 2.52 -0.23 -1.38
CA SER A 262 3.56 -1.11 -1.90
C SER A 262 3.04 -2.52 -2.18
N SER A 263 2.23 -3.06 -1.27
CA SER A 263 1.64 -4.40 -1.38
C SER A 263 0.71 -4.54 -2.59
N ILE A 264 -0.09 -3.50 -2.89
CA ILE A 264 -1.00 -3.47 -4.04
C ILE A 264 -0.24 -3.27 -5.36
N ILE A 265 0.72 -2.34 -5.39
CA ILE A 265 1.56 -2.11 -6.57
C ILE A 265 2.30 -3.40 -6.96
N ASP A 266 2.84 -4.12 -5.97
CA ASP A 266 3.57 -5.35 -6.24
C ASP A 266 2.66 -6.52 -6.57
N SER A 267 1.41 -6.54 -6.08
CA SER A 267 0.44 -7.53 -6.54
C SER A 267 0.10 -7.32 -8.02
N ILE A 268 -0.02 -6.08 -8.49
CA ILE A 268 -0.20 -5.77 -9.92
C ILE A 268 0.96 -6.32 -10.75
N ARG A 269 2.20 -6.07 -10.30
CA ARG A 269 3.43 -6.59 -10.93
C ARG A 269 3.43 -8.12 -10.96
N ALA A 270 3.11 -8.76 -9.84
CA ALA A 270 3.03 -10.21 -9.72
C ALA A 270 1.97 -10.82 -10.66
N ALA A 271 0.78 -10.22 -10.73
CA ALA A 271 -0.27 -10.66 -11.63
C ALA A 271 0.14 -10.54 -13.11
N ARG A 272 0.82 -9.45 -13.50
CA ARG A 272 1.35 -9.30 -14.87
C ARG A 272 2.38 -10.38 -15.20
N LYS A 273 3.26 -10.74 -14.26
CA LYS A 273 4.24 -11.83 -14.43
C LYS A 273 3.58 -13.21 -14.48
N ALA A 274 2.50 -13.41 -13.72
CA ALA A 274 1.72 -14.65 -13.72
C ALA A 274 0.84 -14.82 -14.98
N ALA A 275 0.45 -13.73 -15.64
CA ALA A 275 -0.61 -13.73 -16.64
C ALA A 275 -0.42 -14.79 -17.74
N ALA A 276 0.75 -14.81 -18.38
CA ALA A 276 1.01 -15.74 -19.47
C ALA A 276 0.94 -17.21 -19.03
N SER A 277 1.47 -17.56 -17.84
CA SER A 277 1.53 -18.95 -17.38
C SER A 277 0.16 -19.51 -16.98
N VAL A 278 -0.82 -18.64 -16.70
CA VAL A 278 -2.19 -19.05 -16.34
C VAL A 278 -3.21 -18.79 -17.46
N GLY A 279 -2.74 -18.35 -18.63
CA GLY A 279 -3.56 -18.08 -19.81
C GLY A 279 -4.39 -16.80 -19.72
N ALA A 280 -3.95 -15.81 -18.94
CA ALA A 280 -4.56 -14.48 -18.90
C ALA A 280 -3.94 -13.56 -19.98
N SER A 281 -4.78 -12.75 -20.61
CA SER A 281 -4.36 -11.67 -21.52
C SER A 281 -4.82 -10.34 -20.93
N LEU A 282 -3.89 -9.43 -20.64
CA LEU A 282 -4.18 -8.13 -20.01
C LEU A 282 -4.06 -7.01 -21.05
N ASN A 283 -5.03 -6.08 -21.06
CA ASN A 283 -5.08 -4.97 -22.03
C ASN A 283 -4.30 -3.71 -21.58
N GLY A 284 -3.55 -3.82 -20.48
CA GLY A 284 -2.73 -2.74 -19.91
C GLY A 284 -3.47 -1.77 -18.99
N LYS A 285 -4.81 -1.71 -19.00
CA LYS A 285 -5.60 -0.87 -18.08
C LYS A 285 -5.66 -1.49 -16.70
N VAL A 286 -5.42 -0.67 -15.68
CA VAL A 286 -5.56 -1.05 -14.27
C VAL A 286 -6.67 -0.22 -13.62
N MET A 287 -7.55 -0.88 -12.87
CA MET A 287 -8.52 -0.24 -12.00
C MET A 287 -8.18 -0.56 -10.55
N LEU A 288 -8.39 0.39 -9.64
CA LEU A 288 -8.10 0.23 -8.22
C LEU A 288 -9.39 0.26 -7.41
N THR A 289 -9.57 -0.70 -6.50
CA THR A 289 -10.70 -0.67 -5.57
C THR A 289 -10.38 -1.39 -4.26
N GLY A 290 -11.18 -1.15 -3.24
CA GLY A 290 -11.07 -1.78 -1.93
C GLY A 290 -12.09 -1.21 -0.96
N TYR A 291 -12.38 -1.96 0.10
CA TYR A 291 -13.41 -1.64 1.08
C TYR A 291 -12.85 -1.47 2.50
N SER A 292 -13.34 -0.48 3.26
CA SER A 292 -12.89 -0.20 4.63
C SER A 292 -11.38 0.12 4.68
N GLN A 293 -10.55 -0.65 5.40
CA GLN A 293 -9.09 -0.57 5.27
C GLN A 293 -8.65 -0.61 3.79
N GLY A 294 -9.26 -1.49 3.00
CA GLY A 294 -9.01 -1.59 1.57
C GLY A 294 -9.31 -0.30 0.80
N GLY A 295 -10.29 0.50 1.26
CA GLY A 295 -10.59 1.81 0.68
C GLY A 295 -9.44 2.81 0.90
N HIS A 296 -8.84 2.80 2.10
CA HIS A 296 -7.64 3.57 2.40
C HIS A 296 -6.43 3.07 1.59
N SER A 297 -6.18 1.76 1.61
CA SER A 297 -5.09 1.12 0.88
C SER A 297 -5.15 1.37 -0.64
N SER A 298 -6.34 1.24 -1.22
CA SER A 298 -6.60 1.48 -2.64
C SER A 298 -6.35 2.96 -3.00
N MET A 299 -6.77 3.90 -2.15
CA MET A 299 -6.53 5.33 -2.33
C MET A 299 -5.04 5.67 -2.22
N ALA A 300 -4.34 5.09 -1.25
CA ALA A 300 -2.90 5.24 -1.08
C ALA A 300 -2.11 4.67 -2.28
N ALA A 301 -2.49 3.49 -2.77
CA ALA A 301 -1.92 2.89 -3.97
C ALA A 301 -2.16 3.77 -5.20
N HIS A 302 -3.37 4.31 -5.36
CA HIS A 302 -3.70 5.20 -6.47
C HIS A 302 -2.80 6.44 -6.46
N ARG A 303 -2.67 7.10 -5.30
CA ARG A 303 -1.77 8.24 -5.10
C ARG A 303 -0.33 7.89 -5.46
N ALA A 304 0.18 6.77 -4.94
CA ALA A 304 1.57 6.35 -5.17
C ALA A 304 1.84 5.96 -6.63
N ILE A 305 0.87 5.33 -7.31
CA ILE A 305 1.02 4.97 -8.72
C ILE A 305 1.11 6.22 -9.58
N GLU A 306 0.19 7.16 -9.44
CA GLU A 306 0.19 8.35 -10.31
C GLU A 306 1.34 9.31 -10.04
N ARG A 307 1.90 9.27 -8.81
CA ARG A 307 3.10 10.01 -8.41
C ARG A 307 4.37 9.37 -8.96
N ASP A 308 4.54 8.06 -8.75
CA ASP A 308 5.86 7.41 -8.88
C ASP A 308 5.91 6.32 -9.98
N ASN A 309 4.78 5.73 -10.35
CA ASN A 309 4.73 4.55 -11.23
C ASN A 309 3.82 4.74 -12.46
N ALA A 310 3.52 5.98 -12.83
CA ALA A 310 2.54 6.29 -13.88
C ALA A 310 2.96 5.80 -15.28
N SER A 311 4.27 5.66 -15.52
CA SER A 311 4.81 5.07 -16.76
C SER A 311 4.71 3.54 -16.79
N GLU A 312 4.59 2.89 -15.62
CA GLU A 312 4.49 1.44 -15.49
C GLU A 312 3.02 0.98 -15.41
N ILE A 313 2.19 1.70 -14.65
CA ILE A 313 0.82 1.31 -14.32
C ILE A 313 -0.14 2.39 -14.83
N ASN A 314 -0.83 2.07 -15.93
CA ASN A 314 -1.88 2.91 -16.49
C ASN A 314 -3.18 2.75 -15.68
N VAL A 315 -3.38 3.64 -14.71
CA VAL A 315 -4.63 3.69 -13.93
C VAL A 315 -5.74 4.28 -14.81
N ALA A 316 -6.71 3.44 -15.15
CA ALA A 316 -7.88 3.83 -15.93
C ALA A 316 -8.99 4.43 -15.05
N ALA A 317 -9.14 3.91 -13.82
CA ALA A 317 -10.10 4.39 -12.83
C ALA A 317 -9.78 3.90 -11.41
N GLY A 318 -10.28 4.59 -10.40
CA GLY A 318 -10.26 4.13 -9.01
C GLY A 318 -11.65 4.27 -8.36
N ALA A 319 -12.09 3.25 -7.64
CA ALA A 319 -13.32 3.28 -6.85
C ALA A 319 -13.00 2.86 -5.40
N HIS A 320 -12.92 3.85 -4.50
CA HIS A 320 -12.43 3.66 -3.13
C HIS A 320 -13.64 3.65 -2.19
N LEU A 321 -13.84 2.53 -1.50
CA LEU A 321 -15.11 2.24 -0.85
C LEU A 321 -14.94 2.32 0.68
N ALA A 322 -15.73 3.17 1.34
CA ALA A 322 -15.78 3.36 2.79
C ALA A 322 -14.38 3.44 3.44
N GLY A 323 -13.43 4.15 2.81
CA GLY A 323 -12.06 4.23 3.28
C GLY A 323 -11.88 5.29 4.39
N PRO A 324 -11.12 5.01 5.46
CA PRO A 324 -10.79 6.03 6.46
C PRO A 324 -9.71 7.00 5.95
N TYR A 325 -10.06 7.88 5.00
CA TYR A 325 -9.09 8.74 4.29
C TYR A 325 -8.42 9.82 5.15
N ASN A 326 -9.10 10.19 6.24
CA ASN A 326 -8.77 11.27 7.17
C ASN A 326 -8.59 10.69 8.59
N LEU A 327 -7.53 9.90 8.75
CA LEU A 327 -7.20 9.23 10.01
C LEU A 327 -6.92 10.24 11.11
N SER A 328 -6.11 11.27 10.83
CA SER A 328 -5.77 12.28 11.84
C SER A 328 -7.00 13.04 12.34
N GLY A 329 -7.93 13.37 11.44
CA GLY A 329 -9.20 14.01 11.79
C GLY A 329 -10.11 13.09 12.60
N SER A 330 -10.16 11.78 12.30
CA SER A 330 -11.00 10.83 13.05
C SER A 330 -10.58 10.70 14.52
N PHE A 331 -9.30 10.86 14.85
CA PHE A 331 -8.83 10.88 16.24
C PHE A 331 -9.33 12.07 17.06
N LYS A 332 -9.82 13.12 16.39
CA LYS A 332 -10.41 14.30 17.03
C LYS A 332 -11.91 14.11 17.33
N ALA A 333 -12.53 13.06 16.79
CA ALA A 333 -13.93 12.77 17.06
C ALA A 333 -14.17 12.43 18.55
N PRO A 334 -15.26 12.94 19.16
CA PRO A 334 -15.57 12.65 20.56
C PRO A 334 -16.06 11.21 20.77
N ASP A 335 -16.77 10.67 19.77
CA ASP A 335 -17.40 9.36 19.82
C ASP A 335 -16.52 8.27 19.18
N ALA A 336 -16.51 7.11 19.82
CA ALA A 336 -15.87 5.91 19.29
C ALA A 336 -16.67 5.29 18.15
N ILE A 337 -15.97 4.77 17.15
CA ILE A 337 -16.56 4.02 16.04
C ILE A 337 -17.00 2.61 16.47
N ALA A 338 -17.97 2.04 15.74
CA ALA A 338 -18.26 0.62 15.88
C ALA A 338 -17.01 -0.22 15.63
N GLY A 339 -16.75 -1.21 16.50
CA GLY A 339 -15.54 -2.03 16.43
C GLY A 339 -14.26 -1.36 16.91
N ASN A 340 -14.33 -0.21 17.61
CA ASN A 340 -13.18 0.51 18.17
C ASN A 340 -12.16 -0.41 18.86
N GLN A 341 -12.64 -1.39 19.64
CA GLN A 341 -11.80 -2.34 20.38
C GLN A 341 -10.89 -3.17 19.48
N PHE A 342 -11.28 -3.40 18.22
CA PHE A 342 -10.46 -4.10 17.24
C PHE A 342 -9.60 -3.11 16.47
N PHE A 343 -10.24 -2.13 15.81
CA PHE A 343 -9.57 -1.30 14.81
C PHE A 343 -8.56 -0.32 15.42
N VAL A 344 -8.93 0.36 16.50
CA VAL A 344 -8.04 1.35 17.12
C VAL A 344 -6.90 0.65 17.87
N THR A 345 -7.17 -0.49 18.50
CA THR A 345 -6.13 -1.33 19.13
C THR A 345 -5.10 -1.81 18.13
N TYR A 346 -5.58 -2.30 16.98
CA TYR A 346 -4.72 -2.79 15.92
C TYR A 346 -3.87 -1.65 15.34
N LEU A 347 -4.48 -0.49 15.09
CA LEU A 347 -3.79 0.70 14.60
C LEU A 347 -2.70 1.15 15.57
N VAL A 348 -3.02 1.32 16.85
CA VAL A 348 -2.07 1.80 17.87
C VAL A 348 -0.88 0.85 18.01
N THR A 349 -1.12 -0.46 18.07
CA THR A 349 -0.04 -1.45 18.22
C THR A 349 0.78 -1.62 16.93
N ALA A 350 0.15 -1.54 15.75
CA ALA A 350 0.86 -1.53 14.47
C ALA A 350 1.75 -0.29 14.37
N TRP A 351 1.22 0.89 14.69
CA TRP A 351 1.96 2.15 14.57
C TRP A 351 3.06 2.30 15.62
N GLN A 352 2.91 1.67 16.79
CA GLN A 352 4.05 1.53 17.70
C GLN A 352 5.19 0.73 17.06
N LYS A 353 4.90 -0.37 16.35
CA LYS A 353 5.94 -1.16 15.65
C LYS A 353 6.57 -0.42 14.48
N ILE A 354 5.81 0.44 13.81
CA ILE A 354 6.28 1.22 12.64
C ILE A 354 7.11 2.43 13.07
N TYR A 355 6.58 3.24 14.01
CA TYR A 355 7.16 4.54 14.36
C TYR A 355 7.97 4.52 15.66
N GLY A 356 7.79 3.51 16.51
CA GLY A 356 8.55 3.31 17.75
C GLY A 356 8.26 4.32 18.87
N ASN A 357 7.45 5.34 18.61
CA ASN A 357 7.30 6.51 19.49
C ASN A 357 5.84 6.82 19.85
N ILE A 358 4.91 5.89 19.65
CA ILE A 358 3.50 6.09 20.02
C ILE A 358 3.36 6.07 21.55
N TYR A 359 4.07 5.17 22.22
CA TYR A 359 4.16 5.11 23.67
C TYR A 359 5.49 4.49 24.12
N SER A 360 5.94 4.84 25.33
CA SER A 360 7.08 4.21 26.00
C SER A 360 6.68 3.10 26.98
N ASP A 361 5.43 3.13 27.46
CA ASP A 361 4.83 2.12 28.34
C ASP A 361 3.43 1.79 27.84
N VAL A 362 3.18 0.50 27.57
CA VAL A 362 1.89 0.00 27.10
C VAL A 362 0.76 0.31 28.10
N ASN A 363 1.05 0.41 29.41
CA ASN A 363 0.06 0.72 30.44
C ASN A 363 -0.36 2.19 30.46
N ALA A 364 0.40 3.09 29.82
CA ALA A 364 0.01 4.48 29.62
C ALA A 364 -1.10 4.60 28.55
N VAL A 365 -1.29 3.56 27.74
CA VAL A 365 -2.24 3.52 26.62
C VAL A 365 -3.40 2.59 26.90
N PHE A 366 -3.12 1.36 27.31
CA PHE A 366 -4.11 0.33 27.57
C PHE A 366 -4.31 0.14 29.07
N LYS A 367 -5.55 -0.12 29.49
CA LYS A 367 -5.83 -0.50 30.88
C LYS A 367 -5.15 -1.82 31.21
N THR A 368 -4.73 -1.99 32.47
CA THR A 368 -3.95 -3.14 32.95
C THR A 368 -4.54 -4.50 32.57
N GLN A 369 -5.87 -4.62 32.54
CA GLN A 369 -6.58 -5.85 32.14
C GLN A 369 -6.29 -6.30 30.70
N TYR A 370 -5.91 -5.36 29.80
CA TYR A 370 -5.63 -5.63 28.40
C TYR A 370 -4.17 -5.43 28.01
N ALA A 371 -3.40 -4.64 28.77
CA ALA A 371 -2.02 -4.26 28.43
C ALA A 371 -1.10 -5.48 28.19
N ALA A 372 -1.28 -6.56 28.95
CA ALA A 372 -0.47 -7.77 28.80
C ALA A 372 -0.78 -8.50 27.47
N GLY A 373 0.17 -8.44 26.53
CA GLY A 373 0.12 -9.17 25.26
C GLY A 373 -0.65 -8.49 24.14
N VAL A 374 -1.27 -7.32 24.37
CA VAL A 374 -2.01 -6.57 23.34
C VAL A 374 -1.15 -6.25 22.12
N GLU A 375 0.14 -5.98 22.32
CA GLU A 375 1.08 -5.63 21.25
C GLU A 375 1.23 -6.74 20.21
N ASN A 376 0.99 -7.99 20.56
CA ASN A 376 1.08 -9.15 19.67
C ASN A 376 -0.26 -9.84 19.44
N LEU A 377 -1.37 -9.20 19.84
CA LEU A 377 -2.70 -9.78 19.74
C LEU A 377 -3.23 -9.79 18.31
N LEU A 378 -2.96 -8.74 17.53
CA LEU A 378 -3.50 -8.52 16.19
C LEU A 378 -2.38 -8.36 15.13
N PRO A 379 -2.49 -9.03 13.95
CA PRO A 379 -3.46 -10.08 13.67
C PRO A 379 -3.15 -11.33 14.50
N SER A 380 -4.19 -12.02 14.93
CA SER A 380 -4.10 -13.21 15.75
C SER A 380 -3.83 -14.46 14.90
N PRO A 381 -2.93 -15.37 15.32
CA PRO A 381 -2.75 -16.67 14.68
C PRO A 381 -3.93 -17.62 14.90
N THR A 382 -4.76 -17.40 15.92
CA THR A 382 -5.77 -18.37 16.37
C THR A 382 -7.13 -17.78 16.70
N LEU A 383 -7.25 -16.48 16.94
CA LEU A 383 -8.49 -15.85 17.38
C LEU A 383 -9.21 -15.13 16.22
N THR A 384 -10.53 -15.31 16.19
CA THR A 384 -11.48 -14.55 15.38
C THR A 384 -11.99 -13.32 16.16
N TYR A 385 -12.69 -12.40 15.48
CA TYR A 385 -13.41 -11.29 16.13
C TYR A 385 -14.27 -11.75 17.32
N THR A 386 -15.03 -12.82 17.13
CA THR A 386 -15.88 -13.41 18.20
C THR A 386 -15.03 -13.87 19.37
N THR A 387 -14.00 -14.67 19.13
CA THR A 387 -13.18 -15.25 20.22
C THR A 387 -12.32 -14.22 20.92
N LEU A 388 -11.89 -13.15 20.25
CA LEU A 388 -11.19 -12.03 20.90
C LEU A 388 -12.04 -11.42 22.02
N VAL A 389 -13.35 -11.31 21.79
CA VAL A 389 -14.29 -10.75 22.76
C VAL A 389 -14.71 -11.80 23.80
N THR A 390 -15.15 -12.98 23.36
CA THR A 390 -15.70 -13.99 24.28
C THR A 390 -14.65 -14.60 25.21
N THR A 391 -13.36 -14.54 24.87
CA THR A 391 -12.25 -14.96 25.74
C THR A 391 -11.67 -13.82 26.58
N GLY A 392 -12.27 -12.63 26.52
CA GLY A 392 -11.86 -11.46 27.32
C GLY A 392 -10.55 -10.81 26.89
N LYS A 393 -10.05 -11.11 25.68
CA LYS A 393 -8.83 -10.45 25.14
C LYS A 393 -9.11 -9.02 24.70
N LEU A 394 -10.35 -8.72 24.32
CA LEU A 394 -10.86 -7.38 24.03
C LEU A 394 -12.26 -7.23 24.66
N PRO A 395 -12.70 -6.00 25.02
CA PRO A 395 -14.05 -5.76 25.55
C PRO A 395 -15.14 -5.96 24.48
N GLY A 396 -16.40 -6.05 24.91
CA GLY A 396 -17.56 -6.16 24.02
C GLY A 396 -18.46 -7.37 24.27
N ALA A 397 -18.09 -8.26 25.20
CA ALA A 397 -18.81 -9.51 25.45
C ALA A 397 -20.16 -9.29 26.14
N MET A 398 -20.32 -8.11 26.77
CA MET A 398 -21.50 -7.73 27.54
C MET A 398 -22.41 -6.78 26.77
N GLY A 399 -22.17 -6.59 25.46
CA GLY A 399 -22.95 -5.67 24.62
C GLY A 399 -22.59 -4.20 24.83
N GLU A 400 -21.35 -3.92 25.23
CA GLU A 400 -20.84 -2.56 25.41
C GLU A 400 -21.02 -1.73 24.13
N THR A 401 -21.49 -0.49 24.30
CA THR A 401 -21.49 0.50 23.22
C THR A 401 -20.05 0.80 22.77
N PRO A 402 -19.83 1.35 21.56
CA PRO A 402 -18.50 1.75 21.10
C PRO A 402 -17.71 2.60 22.11
N ASN A 403 -18.38 3.57 22.76
CA ASN A 403 -17.75 4.43 23.76
C ASN A 403 -17.37 3.64 25.03
N GLN A 404 -18.25 2.76 25.52
CA GLN A 404 -17.95 1.88 26.65
C GLN A 404 -16.78 0.93 26.35
N ALA A 405 -16.72 0.36 25.14
CA ALA A 405 -15.61 -0.50 24.72
C ALA A 405 -14.28 0.28 24.66
N ARG A 406 -14.28 1.52 24.11
CA ARG A 406 -13.11 2.41 24.12
C ARG A 406 -12.65 2.70 25.55
N GLU A 407 -13.59 3.04 26.43
CA GLU A 407 -13.30 3.39 27.83
C GLU A 407 -12.87 2.19 28.67
N ALA A 408 -13.35 0.98 28.38
CA ALA A 408 -12.87 -0.24 29.01
C ALA A 408 -11.42 -0.56 28.61
N LEU A 409 -11.03 -0.19 27.37
CA LEU A 409 -9.77 -0.61 26.78
C LEU A 409 -8.62 0.38 27.02
N PHE A 410 -8.86 1.67 26.76
CA PHE A 410 -7.82 2.70 26.74
C PHE A 410 -7.80 3.54 28.02
N GLN A 411 -6.63 4.08 28.35
CA GLN A 411 -6.49 5.10 29.37
C GLN A 411 -7.17 6.39 28.93
N THR A 412 -7.95 7.02 29.83
CA THR A 412 -8.64 8.28 29.54
C THR A 412 -7.65 9.38 29.14
N ALA A 413 -6.52 9.47 29.85
CA ALA A 413 -5.46 10.44 29.55
C ALA A 413 -4.93 10.30 28.12
N PHE A 414 -4.67 9.07 27.67
CA PHE A 414 -4.22 8.80 26.30
C PHE A 414 -5.27 9.24 25.26
N THR A 415 -6.52 8.80 25.41
CA THR A 415 -7.57 9.16 24.44
C THR A 415 -7.89 10.65 24.43
N SER A 416 -7.71 11.35 25.55
CA SER A 416 -7.87 12.79 25.64
C SER A 416 -6.72 13.51 24.95
N ASP A 417 -5.47 13.13 25.22
CA ASP A 417 -4.28 13.76 24.63
C ASP A 417 -4.29 13.62 23.11
N VAL A 418 -4.55 12.42 22.58
CA VAL A 418 -4.70 12.21 21.12
C VAL A 418 -5.75 13.15 20.51
N ARG A 419 -6.85 13.40 21.21
CA ARG A 419 -7.96 14.26 20.75
C ARG A 419 -7.64 15.74 20.84
N THR A 420 -6.92 16.22 21.84
CA THR A 420 -6.75 17.67 22.06
C THR A 420 -5.36 18.19 21.67
N ASN A 421 -4.35 17.33 21.68
CA ASN A 421 -2.97 17.72 21.42
C ASN A 421 -2.60 17.50 19.95
N SER A 422 -2.18 18.56 19.26
CA SER A 422 -1.75 18.49 17.86
C SER A 422 -0.30 18.01 17.67
N THR A 423 0.45 17.83 18.76
CA THR A 423 1.82 17.27 18.74
C THR A 423 1.88 15.84 19.27
N ASN A 424 0.74 15.24 19.67
CA ASN A 424 0.69 13.84 20.08
C ASN A 424 1.19 12.92 18.94
N ALA A 425 2.02 11.92 19.28
CA ALA A 425 2.68 11.06 18.31
C ALA A 425 1.72 10.23 17.45
N LEU A 426 0.62 9.71 18.03
CA LEU A 426 -0.41 8.99 17.28
C LEU A 426 -1.13 9.90 16.29
N PHE A 427 -1.46 11.13 16.69
CA PHE A 427 -2.07 12.11 15.80
C PHE A 427 -1.13 12.49 14.64
N LEU A 428 0.16 12.71 14.91
CA LEU A 428 1.16 12.99 13.88
C LEU A 428 1.38 11.80 12.93
N ALA A 429 1.36 10.57 13.46
CA ALA A 429 1.35 9.36 12.64
C ALA A 429 0.07 9.27 11.78
N GLY A 430 -1.08 9.69 12.31
CA GLY A 430 -2.32 9.83 11.55
C GLY A 430 -2.17 10.75 10.36
N LYS A 431 -1.56 11.93 10.57
CA LYS A 431 -1.31 12.89 9.49
C LYS A 431 -0.43 12.33 8.38
N ARG A 432 0.55 11.48 8.73
CA ARG A 432 1.42 10.81 7.74
C ARG A 432 0.66 9.80 6.89
N ASN A 433 -0.37 9.18 7.45
CA ASN A 433 -1.18 8.17 6.77
C ASN A 433 -2.47 8.73 6.16
N ASP A 434 -2.82 10.00 6.39
CA ASP A 434 -3.91 10.63 5.65
C ASP A 434 -3.68 10.51 4.13
N THR A 435 -4.75 10.20 3.40
CA THR A 435 -4.73 10.09 1.94
C THR A 435 -5.27 11.35 1.24
N LEU A 436 -5.34 12.45 1.98
CA LEU A 436 -5.72 13.80 1.53
C LEU A 436 -4.57 14.50 0.78
N GLY A 437 -4.87 15.68 0.21
CA GLY A 437 -3.86 16.64 -0.25
C GLY A 437 -3.19 16.31 -1.58
N TRP A 438 -3.85 15.52 -2.45
CA TRP A 438 -3.33 15.18 -3.78
C TRP A 438 -4.42 15.28 -4.86
N ASN A 439 -4.01 15.19 -6.13
CA ASN A 439 -4.89 15.36 -7.29
C ASN A 439 -4.86 14.10 -8.17
N PRO A 440 -5.87 13.21 -8.10
CA PRO A 440 -5.97 12.09 -9.03
C PRO A 440 -6.09 12.58 -10.48
N LYS A 441 -5.43 11.88 -11.41
CA LYS A 441 -5.53 12.08 -12.86
C LYS A 441 -6.60 11.16 -13.45
N ALA A 442 -6.68 9.91 -13.01
CA ALA A 442 -7.69 8.96 -13.44
C ALA A 442 -9.08 9.29 -12.84
N LYS A 443 -10.13 8.77 -13.48
CA LYS A 443 -11.50 8.90 -12.95
C LYS A 443 -11.60 8.25 -11.58
N THR A 444 -12.12 8.97 -10.60
CA THR A 444 -12.19 8.51 -9.21
C THR A 444 -13.63 8.54 -8.70
N LEU A 445 -14.04 7.47 -8.05
CA LEU A 445 -15.28 7.38 -7.30
C LEU A 445 -14.98 7.14 -5.82
N LEU A 446 -15.53 7.98 -4.96
CA LEU A 446 -15.69 7.69 -3.54
C LEU A 446 -17.07 7.09 -3.33
N CYS A 447 -17.17 6.00 -2.57
CA CYS A 447 -18.43 5.30 -2.33
C CYS A 447 -18.52 4.92 -0.85
N GLY A 448 -19.67 5.13 -0.23
CA GLY A 448 -19.92 4.78 1.17
C GLY A 448 -21.38 5.02 1.51
N GLY A 449 -21.79 4.71 2.73
CA GLY A 449 -23.15 4.88 3.21
C GLY A 449 -23.23 5.90 4.34
N ALA A 450 -24.13 6.88 4.26
CA ALA A 450 -24.28 7.95 5.26
C ALA A 450 -24.42 7.45 6.71
N GLY A 451 -24.98 6.27 6.90
CA GLY A 451 -25.19 5.60 8.18
C GLY A 451 -24.05 4.69 8.64
N ASP A 452 -22.90 4.65 7.95
CA ASP A 452 -21.76 3.81 8.34
C ASP A 452 -21.22 4.22 9.74
N PRO A 453 -21.36 3.36 10.77
CA PRO A 453 -20.93 3.69 12.14
C PRO A 453 -19.46 3.36 12.39
N THR A 454 -18.77 2.76 11.42
CA THR A 454 -17.37 2.29 11.53
C THR A 454 -16.42 3.24 10.83
N VAL A 455 -16.78 3.69 9.62
CA VAL A 455 -16.04 4.69 8.84
C VAL A 455 -16.98 5.85 8.48
N PRO A 456 -17.32 6.72 9.45
CA PRO A 456 -18.34 7.74 9.23
C PRO A 456 -18.01 8.65 8.03
N PRO A 457 -18.90 8.75 7.02
CA PRO A 457 -18.62 9.55 5.83
C PRO A 457 -18.34 11.02 6.14
N ALA A 458 -18.99 11.57 7.18
CA ALA A 458 -18.77 12.94 7.65
C ALA A 458 -17.32 13.21 8.07
N LEU A 459 -16.61 12.19 8.57
CA LEU A 459 -15.20 12.31 8.97
C LEU A 459 -14.24 11.97 7.83
N HIS A 460 -14.66 11.16 6.86
CA HIS A 460 -13.79 10.60 5.83
C HIS A 460 -14.21 10.96 4.42
N GLN A 461 -15.25 10.33 3.86
CA GLN A 461 -15.65 10.51 2.46
C GLN A 461 -16.02 11.96 2.11
N VAL A 462 -16.77 12.65 2.98
CA VAL A 462 -17.16 14.05 2.79
C VAL A 462 -15.94 14.96 2.87
N VAL A 463 -15.04 14.72 3.83
CA VAL A 463 -13.79 15.48 3.97
C VAL A 463 -12.90 15.28 2.74
N MET A 464 -12.75 14.03 2.27
CA MET A 464 -11.97 13.71 1.08
C MET A 464 -12.56 14.36 -0.19
N LYS A 465 -13.89 14.33 -0.34
CA LYS A 465 -14.55 14.99 -1.47
C LYS A 465 -14.36 16.50 -1.42
N ALA A 466 -14.51 17.13 -0.25
CA ALA A 466 -14.29 18.56 -0.06
C ALA A 466 -12.83 18.95 -0.34
N ASP A 467 -11.87 18.11 0.07
CA ASP A 467 -10.44 18.29 -0.20
C ASP A 467 -10.16 18.32 -1.72
N PHE A 468 -10.75 17.40 -2.49
CA PHE A 468 -10.66 17.43 -3.96
C PHE A 468 -11.39 18.62 -4.59
N ASP A 469 -12.57 18.98 -4.09
CA ASP A 469 -13.36 20.11 -4.60
C ASP A 469 -12.66 21.45 -4.39
N SER A 470 -11.95 21.60 -3.27
CA SER A 470 -11.12 22.78 -2.98
C SER A 470 -10.05 23.04 -4.04
N ARG A 471 -9.68 22.01 -4.82
CA ARG A 471 -8.71 22.05 -5.92
C ARG A 471 -9.37 21.95 -7.30
N SER A 472 -10.69 22.11 -7.38
CA SER A 472 -11.49 22.16 -8.62
C SER A 472 -11.38 20.92 -9.51
N LEU A 473 -11.23 19.73 -8.92
CA LEU A 473 -11.12 18.49 -9.67
C LEU A 473 -12.50 18.03 -10.19
N THR A 474 -12.60 17.79 -11.50
CA THR A 474 -13.86 17.38 -12.17
C THR A 474 -13.94 15.88 -12.45
N ASN A 475 -12.85 15.15 -12.26
CA ASN A 475 -12.73 13.70 -12.47
C ASN A 475 -13.03 12.88 -11.20
N VAL A 476 -13.45 13.52 -10.11
CA VAL A 476 -13.80 12.85 -8.85
C VAL A 476 -15.30 12.96 -8.57
N THR A 477 -15.94 11.81 -8.37
CA THR A 477 -17.35 11.69 -7.99
C THR A 477 -17.47 11.04 -6.62
N SER A 478 -18.61 11.25 -5.95
CA SER A 478 -18.92 10.65 -4.66
C SER A 478 -20.34 10.10 -4.71
N VAL A 479 -20.57 8.92 -4.15
CA VAL A 479 -21.91 8.32 -4.04
C VAL A 479 -22.18 7.90 -2.59
N ASP A 480 -23.37 8.24 -2.12
CA ASP A 480 -23.96 7.70 -0.90
C ASP A 480 -24.90 6.56 -1.29
N VAL A 481 -24.59 5.34 -0.85
CA VAL A 481 -25.38 4.15 -1.22
C VAL A 481 -26.57 3.90 -0.29
N ASP A 482 -26.63 4.54 0.87
CA ASP A 482 -27.65 4.28 1.88
C ASP A 482 -29.08 4.44 1.37
N PRO A 483 -29.43 5.53 0.63
CA PRO A 483 -30.79 5.68 0.09
C PRO A 483 -31.20 4.52 -0.83
N PHE A 484 -30.26 3.98 -1.61
CA PHE A 484 -30.52 2.88 -2.53
C PHE A 484 -30.70 1.54 -1.79
N ILE A 485 -29.86 1.31 -0.76
CA ILE A 485 -29.97 0.14 0.09
C ILE A 485 -31.29 0.16 0.87
N GLN A 486 -31.68 1.31 1.43
CA GLN A 486 -32.94 1.43 2.15
C GLN A 486 -34.16 1.26 1.24
N ALA A 487 -34.10 1.77 0.01
CA ALA A 487 -35.17 1.57 -0.97
C ALA A 487 -35.33 0.09 -1.36
N THR A 488 -34.22 -0.67 -1.37
CA THR A 488 -34.21 -2.07 -1.81
C THR A 488 -34.52 -3.05 -0.68
N TYR A 489 -34.00 -2.79 0.52
CA TYR A 489 -34.00 -3.73 1.66
C TYR A 489 -34.69 -3.18 2.91
N GLY A 490 -35.31 -2.01 2.83
CA GLY A 490 -35.98 -1.36 3.96
C GLY A 490 -35.03 -0.61 4.90
N ILE A 491 -35.62 0.05 5.91
CA ILE A 491 -34.87 0.83 6.91
C ILE A 491 -33.88 -0.10 7.64
N SER A 492 -32.62 0.35 7.75
CA SER A 492 -31.47 -0.42 8.28
C SER A 492 -30.94 -1.53 7.36
N GLY A 493 -31.37 -1.60 6.10
CA GLY A 493 -30.71 -2.40 5.06
C GLY A 493 -30.70 -3.92 5.31
N LYS A 494 -31.64 -4.43 6.11
CA LYS A 494 -31.74 -5.88 6.38
C LYS A 494 -32.47 -6.56 5.24
N ALA A 495 -31.72 -7.23 4.37
CA ALA A 495 -32.26 -8.20 3.40
C ALA A 495 -32.86 -9.42 4.10
#